data_AF-A0A9D1PHG9-F1
#
_entry.id   AF-A0A9D1PHG9-F1
#
_cell.length_a   1.000
_cell.length_b   1.000
_cell.length_c   1.000
_cell.angle_alpha   90.00
_cell.angle_beta   90.00
_cell.angle_gamma   90.00
#
_symmetry.space_group_name_H-M   'P 1'
#
loop_
_entity.id
_entity.type
_entity.pdbx_description
1 polymer ?
#
loop_
_entity_poly.entity_id
_entity_poly.type
_entity_poly.pdbx_seq_one_letter_code
_entity_poly.pdbx_strand_id
1 'polypeptide(L)'
;MRDTLFPRWQGAFLAIFLLADGLYLETSPEDIFSFLISTIIFALITFAYLKLLTHFNIRDFEALCLKIPSFIGKPLLFIVGLIAVSVLILSGIRLSKFWQITAFPAIPQYLSMLVLFFVAWRAGRRGRTAVAMWAYPTAYLCIFIIIISLFITISDSTPEYAMNLPKYFTFGISTRFLYLIPALLLCTQTENLPTTKHCTTGVIIGGLGLTLIALRAYLVLGLACSKLPYPCFSAAGVFSVGDFLQRGEVIFACSIVLCEAVRSSLMLTLAITCFRSAIPALRKFKR
;
A
#
# COMPACT_ATOMS: atom_id res chain seq x y z
N MET A 1 1.48 -16.29 21.10
CA MET A 1 0.49 -17.32 20.62
C MET A 1 -0.28 -16.95 19.33
N ARG A 2 -0.55 -15.66 18.99
CA ARG A 2 -1.21 -15.31 17.71
C ARG A 2 -0.27 -15.16 16.52
N ASP A 3 1.02 -14.91 16.75
CA ASP A 3 2.02 -14.76 15.69
C ASP A 3 2.40 -16.09 15.00
N THR A 4 2.07 -17.23 15.61
CA THR A 4 2.30 -18.58 15.03
C THR A 4 1.19 -19.03 14.08
N LEU A 5 -0.01 -18.44 14.16
CA LEU A 5 -1.17 -18.87 13.36
C LEU A 5 -1.12 -18.37 11.92
N PHE A 6 -0.41 -17.27 11.64
CA PHE A 6 -0.34 -16.67 10.31
C PHE A 6 1.07 -16.17 9.96
N PRO A 7 2.09 -17.02 9.80
CA PRO A 7 3.46 -16.58 9.47
C PRO A 7 3.58 -15.77 8.16
N ARG A 8 2.52 -15.74 7.33
CA ARG A 8 2.48 -15.14 5.99
C ARG A 8 1.87 -13.74 5.93
N TRP A 9 1.29 -13.22 7.01
CA TRP A 9 0.57 -11.93 6.97
C TRP A 9 1.48 -10.74 6.65
N GLN A 10 2.77 -10.82 6.97
CA GLN A 10 3.76 -9.77 6.73
C GLN A 10 3.95 -9.50 5.21
N GLY A 11 3.91 -10.55 4.40
CA GLY A 11 3.94 -10.40 2.93
C GLY A 11 2.67 -9.76 2.39
N ALA A 12 1.50 -10.25 2.84
CA ALA A 12 0.20 -9.68 2.45
C ALA A 12 0.07 -8.20 2.83
N PHE A 13 0.61 -7.83 3.99
CA PHE A 13 0.68 -6.45 4.45
C PHE A 13 1.48 -5.56 3.49
N LEU A 14 2.69 -5.99 3.09
CA LEU A 14 3.53 -5.20 2.18
C LEU A 14 2.90 -5.09 0.79
N ALA A 15 2.24 -6.18 0.35
CA ALA A 15 1.49 -6.18 -0.90
C ALA A 15 0.35 -5.15 -0.88
N ILE A 16 -0.49 -5.17 0.17
CA ILE A 16 -1.61 -4.21 0.33
C ILE A 16 -1.11 -2.77 0.36
N PHE A 17 0.02 -2.53 1.03
CA PHE A 17 0.55 -1.19 1.16
C PHE A 17 0.86 -0.55 -0.20
N LEU A 18 1.41 -1.35 -1.11
CA LEU A 18 1.63 -0.96 -2.51
C LEU A 18 0.29 -0.86 -3.24
N LEU A 19 -0.54 -1.91 -3.21
CA LEU A 19 -1.82 -1.95 -3.93
C LEU A 19 -2.78 -0.81 -3.57
N ALA A 20 -2.71 -0.26 -2.36
CA ALA A 20 -3.49 0.89 -1.93
C ALA A 20 -3.30 2.12 -2.83
N ASP A 21 -2.16 2.23 -3.53
CA ASP A 21 -1.93 3.33 -4.48
C ASP A 21 -2.60 3.10 -5.86
N GLY A 22 -3.18 1.93 -6.11
CA GLY A 22 -3.69 1.50 -7.42
C GLY A 22 -4.73 2.43 -8.05
N LEU A 23 -5.52 3.16 -7.25
CA LEU A 23 -6.49 4.14 -7.74
C LEU A 23 -5.86 5.46 -8.18
N TYR A 24 -4.71 5.82 -7.62
CA TYR A 24 -4.09 7.15 -7.76
C TYR A 24 -2.83 7.12 -8.64
N LEU A 25 -2.67 6.06 -9.44
CA LEU A 25 -1.56 5.96 -10.36
C LEU A 25 -1.80 6.92 -11.52
N GLU A 26 -0.77 7.71 -11.81
CA GLU A 26 -0.60 8.27 -13.13
C GLU A 26 -0.17 7.12 -14.04
N THR A 27 -0.83 7.01 -15.19
CA THR A 27 -0.60 5.90 -16.12
C THR A 27 -0.02 6.45 -17.40
N SER A 28 1.25 6.83 -17.32
CA SER A 28 2.11 7.04 -18.48
C SER A 28 2.89 5.75 -18.80
N PRO A 29 3.39 5.57 -20.04
CA PRO A 29 4.19 4.41 -20.37
C PRO A 29 5.53 4.36 -19.59
N GLU A 30 6.08 5.51 -19.21
CA GLU A 30 7.29 5.63 -18.38
C GLU A 30 7.05 5.16 -16.93
N ASP A 31 5.87 5.45 -16.39
CA ASP A 31 5.48 5.04 -15.03
C ASP A 31 5.43 3.51 -14.88
N ILE A 32 5.00 2.79 -15.93
CA ILE A 32 4.90 1.32 -15.92
C ILE A 32 6.26 0.68 -15.68
N PHE A 33 7.30 1.14 -16.39
CA PHE A 33 8.67 0.67 -16.17
C PHE A 33 9.23 1.12 -14.83
N SER A 34 8.91 2.35 -14.42
CA SER A 34 9.32 2.87 -13.12
C SER A 34 8.75 2.02 -11.97
N PHE A 35 7.53 1.52 -12.07
CA PHE A 35 6.95 0.59 -11.09
C PHE A 35 7.64 -0.78 -11.09
N LEU A 36 7.99 -1.33 -12.25
CA LEU A 36 8.75 -2.59 -12.33
C LEU A 36 10.13 -2.47 -11.68
N ILE A 37 10.88 -1.42 -12.03
CA ILE A 37 12.21 -1.15 -11.47
C ILE A 37 12.12 -0.92 -9.97
N SER A 38 11.14 -0.12 -9.53
CA SER A 38 10.90 0.13 -8.10
C SER A 38 10.56 -1.15 -7.35
N THR A 39 9.79 -2.06 -7.95
CA THR A 39 9.46 -3.36 -7.36
C THR A 39 10.72 -4.19 -7.09
N ILE A 40 11.63 -4.25 -8.06
CA ILE A 40 12.90 -4.99 -7.93
C ILE A 40 13.77 -4.34 -6.83
N ILE A 41 13.95 -3.01 -6.91
CA ILE A 41 14.80 -2.27 -5.95
C ILE A 41 14.27 -2.41 -4.53
N PHE A 42 12.96 -2.21 -4.31
CA PHE A 42 12.39 -2.30 -2.97
C PHE A 42 12.29 -3.74 -2.45
N ALA A 43 12.19 -4.75 -3.32
CA ALA A 43 12.36 -6.14 -2.93
C ALA A 43 13.78 -6.41 -2.45
N LEU A 44 14.80 -5.86 -3.13
CA LEU A 44 16.20 -5.96 -2.70
C LEU A 44 16.46 -5.20 -1.40
N ILE A 45 15.91 -3.99 -1.24
CA ILE A 45 16.00 -3.22 0.02
C ILE A 45 15.35 -4.01 1.17
N THR A 46 14.17 -4.59 0.94
CA THR A 46 13.47 -5.43 1.93
C THR A 46 14.32 -6.63 2.33
N PHE A 47 14.91 -7.32 1.35
CA PHE A 47 15.81 -8.44 1.59
C PHE A 47 17.04 -8.02 2.40
N ALA A 48 17.72 -6.94 1.98
CA ALA A 48 18.92 -6.43 2.62
C ALA A 48 18.64 -5.99 4.07
N TYR A 49 17.54 -5.28 4.31
CA TYR A 49 17.13 -4.84 5.64
C TYR A 49 16.88 -6.02 6.60
N LEU A 50 16.15 -7.04 6.16
CA LEU A 50 15.88 -8.22 6.99
C LEU A 50 17.14 -9.06 7.23
N LYS A 51 18.01 -9.17 6.22
CA LYS A 51 19.32 -9.83 6.37
C LYS A 51 20.22 -9.08 7.36
N LEU A 52 20.18 -7.75 7.34
CA LEU A 52 20.89 -6.89 8.29
C LEU A 52 20.40 -7.11 9.72
N LEU A 53 19.09 -7.11 9.94
CA LEU A 53 18.52 -7.38 11.27
C LEU A 53 18.90 -8.77 11.80
N THR A 54 18.88 -9.77 10.91
CA THR A 54 19.30 -11.14 11.23
C THR A 54 20.79 -11.18 11.60
N HIS A 55 21.64 -10.49 10.83
CA HIS A 55 23.09 -10.45 11.08
C HIS A 55 23.44 -9.81 12.42
N PHE A 56 22.76 -8.72 12.80
CA PHE A 56 23.00 -8.05 14.08
C PHE A 56 22.24 -8.65 15.26
N ASN A 57 21.49 -9.75 15.05
CA ASN A 57 20.59 -10.36 16.03
C ASN A 57 19.69 -9.31 16.72
N ILE A 58 19.10 -8.43 15.92
CA ILE A 58 18.18 -7.37 16.36
C ILE A 58 16.78 -7.77 15.93
N ARG A 59 15.84 -7.76 16.89
CA ARG A 59 14.45 -8.16 16.64
C ARG A 59 13.72 -7.21 15.68
N ASP A 60 13.82 -5.90 15.94
CA ASP A 60 13.01 -4.89 15.27
C ASP A 60 13.73 -3.53 15.18
N PHE A 61 13.14 -2.62 14.40
CA PHE A 61 13.65 -1.25 14.29
C PHE A 61 13.68 -0.51 15.64
N GLU A 62 12.72 -0.79 16.52
CA GLU A 62 12.68 -0.19 17.85
C GLU A 62 13.88 -0.63 18.69
N ALA A 63 14.19 -1.92 18.74
CA ALA A 63 15.38 -2.43 19.41
C ALA A 63 16.67 -1.90 18.79
N LEU A 64 16.70 -1.68 17.46
CA LEU A 64 17.82 -1.02 16.79
C LEU A 64 18.00 0.41 17.33
N CYS A 65 16.90 1.19 17.39
CA CYS A 65 16.92 2.55 17.91
C CYS A 65 17.31 2.62 19.40
N LEU A 66 16.95 1.61 20.19
CA LEU A 66 17.30 1.52 21.61
C LEU A 66 18.77 1.14 21.86
N LYS A 67 19.43 0.47 20.91
CA LYS A 67 20.88 0.18 20.97
C LYS A 67 21.74 1.42 20.66
N ILE A 68 21.21 2.37 19.89
CA ILE A 68 21.87 3.62 19.52
C ILE A 68 21.72 4.63 20.68
N PRO A 69 22.67 5.58 20.87
CA PRO A 69 22.53 6.63 21.88
C PRO A 69 21.15 7.31 21.86
N SER A 70 20.59 7.52 23.06
CA SER A 70 19.19 7.95 23.21
C SER A 70 18.87 9.30 22.55
N PHE A 71 19.88 10.17 22.38
CA PHE A 71 19.76 11.44 21.67
C PHE A 71 19.59 11.29 20.14
N ILE A 72 19.87 10.10 19.58
CA ILE A 72 19.65 9.77 18.16
C ILE A 72 18.43 8.84 18.02
N GLY A 73 18.34 7.81 18.87
CA GLY A 73 17.30 6.79 18.77
C GLY A 73 15.88 7.33 18.99
N LYS A 74 15.70 8.20 20.00
CA LYS A 74 14.39 8.81 20.28
C LYS A 74 13.90 9.76 19.18
N PRO A 75 14.71 10.71 18.67
CA PRO A 75 14.26 11.55 17.57
C PRO A 75 14.02 10.74 16.30
N LEU A 76 14.80 9.68 16.04
CA LEU A 76 14.55 8.80 14.88
C LEU A 76 13.16 8.12 14.98
N LEU A 77 12.80 7.58 16.15
CA LEU A 77 11.46 7.02 16.39
C LEU A 77 10.37 8.09 16.25
N PHE A 78 10.60 9.30 16.76
CA PHE A 78 9.66 10.41 16.64
C PHE A 78 9.44 10.81 15.18
N ILE A 79 10.51 10.91 14.38
CA ILE A 79 10.46 11.20 12.95
C ILE A 79 9.68 10.12 12.21
N VAL A 80 9.93 8.83 12.49
CA VAL A 80 9.15 7.73 11.89
C VAL A 80 7.67 7.83 12.25
N GLY A 81 7.35 8.19 13.50
CA GLY A 81 5.98 8.45 13.93
C GLY A 81 5.33 9.59 13.14
N LEU A 82 6.04 10.71 12.93
CA LEU A 82 5.58 11.82 12.10
C LEU A 82 5.37 11.40 10.64
N ILE A 83 6.30 10.64 10.05
CA ILE A 83 6.16 10.12 8.69
C ILE A 83 4.90 9.25 8.58
N ALA A 84 4.65 8.37 9.56
CA ALA A 84 3.45 7.53 9.58
C ALA A 84 2.15 8.36 9.65
N VAL A 85 2.12 9.41 10.48
CA VAL A 85 0.99 10.37 10.51
C VAL A 85 0.84 11.10 9.18
N SER A 86 1.94 11.49 8.56
CA SER A 86 1.95 12.15 7.24
C SER A 86 1.32 11.27 6.17
N VAL A 87 1.72 10.00 6.11
CA VAL A 87 1.15 9.01 5.17
C VAL A 87 -0.33 8.77 5.44
N LEU A 88 -0.74 8.73 6.72
CA LEU A 88 -2.15 8.62 7.10
C LEU A 88 -2.97 9.82 6.58
N ILE A 89 -2.47 11.04 6.78
CA ILE A 89 -3.10 12.27 6.30
C ILE A 89 -3.20 12.26 4.77
N LEU A 90 -2.10 11.94 4.08
CA LEU A 90 -2.08 11.85 2.61
C LEU A 90 -3.04 10.79 2.06
N SER A 91 -3.17 9.64 2.74
CA SER A 91 -4.15 8.60 2.39
C SER A 91 -5.58 9.13 2.53
N GLY A 92 -5.85 9.88 3.61
CA GLY A 92 -7.14 10.54 3.82
C GLY A 92 -7.48 11.59 2.76
N ILE A 93 -6.53 12.44 2.39
CA ILE A 93 -6.72 13.45 1.34
C ILE A 93 -6.97 12.79 -0.02
N ARG A 94 -6.18 11.78 -0.39
CA ARG A 94 -6.32 11.11 -1.69
C ARG A 94 -7.65 10.37 -1.81
N LEU A 95 -8.03 9.62 -0.79
CA LEU A 95 -9.29 8.88 -0.80
C LEU A 95 -10.51 9.79 -0.75
N SER A 96 -10.47 10.85 0.07
CA SER A 96 -11.57 11.82 0.16
C SER A 96 -11.79 12.56 -1.17
N LYS A 97 -10.70 12.98 -1.83
CA LYS A 97 -10.75 13.58 -3.17
C LYS A 97 -11.30 12.60 -4.21
N PHE A 98 -10.90 11.34 -4.16
CA PHE A 98 -11.44 10.29 -5.04
C PHE A 98 -12.95 10.15 -4.86
N TRP A 99 -13.42 9.95 -3.63
CA TRP A 99 -14.85 9.82 -3.36
C TRP A 99 -15.65 11.05 -3.78
N GLN A 100 -15.13 12.25 -3.57
CA GLN A 100 -15.82 13.47 -3.97
C GLN A 100 -15.97 13.55 -5.50
N ILE A 101 -14.95 13.16 -6.25
CA ILE A 101 -14.97 13.21 -7.72
C ILE A 101 -15.85 12.08 -8.32
N THR A 102 -15.85 10.89 -7.72
CA THR A 102 -16.43 9.69 -8.37
C THR A 102 -17.77 9.23 -7.82
N ALA A 103 -18.03 9.40 -6.51
CA ALA A 103 -19.18 8.76 -5.85
C ALA A 103 -20.09 9.74 -5.11
N PHE A 104 -19.51 10.74 -4.45
CA PHE A 104 -20.21 11.60 -3.49
C PHE A 104 -19.84 13.08 -3.66
N PRO A 105 -20.21 13.74 -4.76
CA PRO A 105 -19.83 15.13 -5.04
C PRO A 105 -20.38 16.13 -4.02
N ALA A 106 -21.54 15.83 -3.42
CA ALA A 106 -22.16 16.67 -2.40
C ALA A 106 -21.52 16.53 -1.01
N ILE A 107 -20.72 15.47 -0.76
CA ILE A 107 -20.10 15.25 0.54
C ILE A 107 -18.77 16.01 0.60
N PRO A 108 -18.56 16.90 1.58
CA PRO A 108 -17.31 17.61 1.72
C PRO A 108 -16.15 16.68 2.10
N GLN A 109 -14.96 16.97 1.59
CA GLN A 109 -13.76 16.13 1.73
C GLN A 109 -13.38 15.82 3.20
N TYR A 110 -13.59 16.77 4.10
CA TYR A 110 -13.23 16.58 5.51
C TYR A 110 -14.11 15.51 6.19
N LEU A 111 -15.39 15.34 5.79
CA LEU A 111 -16.25 14.31 6.35
C LEU A 111 -15.80 12.91 5.92
N SER A 112 -15.46 12.71 4.66
CA SER A 112 -14.94 11.42 4.18
C SER A 112 -13.58 11.09 4.79
N MET A 113 -12.72 12.09 4.96
CA MET A 113 -11.45 11.95 5.68
C MET A 113 -11.66 11.55 7.16
N LEU A 114 -12.63 12.16 7.84
CA LEU A 114 -13.00 11.80 9.21
C LEU A 114 -13.49 10.35 9.32
N VAL A 115 -14.28 9.87 8.35
CA VAL A 115 -14.72 8.47 8.30
C VAL A 115 -13.52 7.54 8.17
N LEU A 116 -12.57 7.81 7.26
CA LEU A 116 -11.36 7.00 7.12
C LEU A 116 -10.54 6.99 8.41
N PHE A 117 -10.37 8.15 9.06
CA PHE A 117 -9.65 8.25 10.32
C PHE A 117 -10.36 7.52 11.46
N PHE A 118 -11.69 7.56 11.51
CA PHE A 118 -12.45 6.81 12.49
C PHE A 118 -12.30 5.30 12.29
N VAL A 119 -12.36 4.82 11.04
CA VAL A 119 -12.12 3.40 10.69
C VAL A 119 -10.69 3.00 11.07
N ALA A 120 -9.70 3.80 10.65
CA ALA A 120 -8.29 3.58 10.97
C ALA A 120 -8.04 3.55 12.48
N TRP A 121 -8.69 4.44 13.23
CA TRP A 121 -8.65 4.49 14.69
C TRP A 121 -9.27 3.25 15.34
N ARG A 122 -10.46 2.83 14.89
CA ARG A 122 -11.14 1.66 15.44
C ARG A 122 -10.37 0.37 15.18
N ALA A 123 -9.83 0.21 13.98
CA ALA A 123 -9.03 -0.96 13.60
C ALA A 123 -7.63 -0.92 14.24
N GLY A 124 -6.93 0.21 14.16
CA GLY A 124 -5.58 0.38 14.70
C GLY A 124 -5.48 0.22 16.22
N ARG A 125 -6.51 0.63 16.98
CA ARG A 125 -6.55 0.41 18.45
C ARG A 125 -6.57 -1.05 18.85
N ARG A 126 -7.07 -1.96 18.00
CA ARG A 126 -7.05 -3.41 18.27
C ARG A 126 -5.65 -4.01 18.17
N GLY A 127 -4.67 -3.23 17.75
CA GLY A 127 -3.28 -3.63 17.61
C GLY A 127 -3.00 -4.29 16.27
N ARG A 128 -1.71 -4.39 15.96
CA ARG A 128 -1.21 -4.86 14.66
C ARG A 128 -1.72 -6.23 14.27
N THR A 129 -1.75 -7.19 15.21
CA THR A 129 -2.18 -8.57 14.93
C THR A 129 -3.63 -8.62 14.45
N ALA A 130 -4.51 -7.79 15.03
CA ALA A 130 -5.89 -7.69 14.59
C ALA A 130 -6.00 -7.14 13.15
N VAL A 131 -5.27 -6.08 12.84
CA VAL A 131 -5.28 -5.50 11.49
C VAL A 131 -4.62 -6.44 10.47
N ALA A 132 -3.57 -7.16 10.88
CA ALA A 132 -2.88 -8.14 10.05
C ALA A 132 -3.77 -9.34 9.67
N MET A 133 -4.64 -9.79 10.59
CA MET A 133 -5.63 -10.83 10.29
C MET A 133 -6.63 -10.40 9.20
N TRP A 134 -6.93 -9.11 9.09
CA TRP A 134 -7.75 -8.57 8.01
C TRP A 134 -6.95 -8.31 6.72
N ALA A 135 -5.69 -7.94 6.83
CA ALA A 135 -4.80 -7.73 5.69
C ALA A 135 -4.65 -9.00 4.84
N TYR A 136 -4.55 -10.18 5.46
CA TYR A 136 -4.38 -11.43 4.71
C TYR A 136 -5.52 -11.71 3.71
N PRO A 137 -6.80 -11.86 4.12
CA PRO A 137 -7.90 -12.10 3.18
C PRO A 137 -8.11 -10.91 2.23
N THR A 138 -7.89 -9.67 2.69
CA THR A 138 -7.99 -8.48 1.83
C THR A 138 -6.98 -8.52 0.69
N ALA A 139 -5.76 -9.00 0.93
CA ALA A 139 -4.74 -9.11 -0.12
C ALA A 139 -5.16 -10.10 -1.20
N TYR A 140 -5.67 -11.28 -0.81
CA TYR A 140 -6.18 -12.26 -1.78
C TYR A 140 -7.36 -11.71 -2.57
N LEU A 141 -8.30 -11.01 -1.91
CA LEU A 141 -9.43 -10.38 -2.56
C LEU A 141 -8.97 -9.28 -3.54
N CYS A 142 -8.09 -8.36 -3.13
CA CYS A 142 -7.53 -7.32 -3.99
C CYS A 142 -6.82 -7.97 -5.21
N ILE A 143 -5.95 -8.98 -5.01
CA ILE A 143 -5.24 -9.68 -6.09
C ILE A 143 -6.21 -10.39 -7.05
N PHE A 144 -7.21 -11.09 -6.51
CA PHE A 144 -8.22 -11.80 -7.30
C PHE A 144 -9.01 -10.84 -8.19
N ILE A 145 -9.43 -9.70 -7.64
CA ILE A 145 -10.15 -8.66 -8.39
C ILE A 145 -9.25 -8.03 -9.46
N ILE A 146 -7.96 -7.83 -9.18
CA ILE A 146 -6.99 -7.36 -10.18
C ILE A 146 -6.87 -8.37 -11.34
N ILE A 147 -6.73 -9.66 -11.03
CA ILE A 147 -6.62 -10.73 -12.05
C ILE A 147 -7.89 -10.80 -12.90
N ILE A 148 -9.07 -10.80 -12.27
CA ILE A 148 -10.35 -10.77 -12.99
C ILE A 148 -10.46 -9.52 -13.85
N SER A 149 -10.15 -8.36 -13.28
CA SER A 149 -10.21 -7.09 -14.02
C SER A 149 -9.29 -7.11 -15.23
N LEU A 150 -8.07 -7.64 -15.10
CA LEU A 150 -7.16 -7.83 -16.23
C LEU A 150 -7.79 -8.73 -17.27
N PHE A 151 -8.22 -9.94 -16.89
CA PHE A 151 -8.77 -10.94 -17.79
C PHE A 151 -9.96 -10.41 -18.59
N ILE A 152 -10.89 -9.72 -17.93
CA ILE A 152 -12.06 -9.15 -18.58
C ILE A 152 -11.68 -8.02 -19.55
N THR A 153 -10.69 -7.19 -19.21
CA THR A 153 -10.25 -6.09 -20.08
C THR A 153 -9.34 -6.50 -21.25
N ILE A 154 -8.96 -7.77 -21.38
CA ILE A 154 -8.07 -8.22 -22.47
C ILE A 154 -8.70 -7.96 -23.85
N SER A 155 -10.01 -8.18 -24.00
CA SER A 155 -10.71 -7.94 -25.28
C SER A 155 -10.71 -6.48 -25.70
N ASP A 156 -10.73 -5.58 -24.71
CA ASP A 156 -10.80 -4.12 -24.93
C ASP A 156 -9.40 -3.49 -25.01
N SER A 157 -8.34 -4.30 -24.89
CA SER A 157 -6.97 -3.84 -24.94
C SER A 157 -6.49 -3.68 -26.38
N THR A 158 -5.88 -2.52 -26.70
CA THR A 158 -5.33 -2.27 -28.03
C THR A 158 -3.84 -2.67 -28.08
N PRO A 159 -3.45 -3.67 -28.90
CA PRO A 159 -2.09 -4.22 -28.91
C PRO A 159 -1.02 -3.23 -29.41
N GLU A 160 -1.41 -2.22 -30.19
CA GLU A 160 -0.50 -1.18 -30.68
C GLU A 160 0.15 -0.39 -29.54
N TYR A 161 -0.58 -0.14 -28.45
CA TYR A 161 -0.03 0.53 -27.27
C TYR A 161 1.03 -0.35 -26.59
N ALA A 162 0.85 -1.67 -26.60
CA ALA A 162 1.84 -2.62 -26.07
C ALA A 162 3.14 -2.61 -26.89
N MET A 163 3.05 -2.53 -28.22
CA MET A 163 4.22 -2.51 -29.09
C MET A 163 5.04 -1.21 -28.96
N ASN A 164 4.39 -0.11 -28.56
CA ASN A 164 5.05 1.17 -28.37
C ASN A 164 5.69 1.34 -26.99
N LEU A 165 5.32 0.53 -25.98
CA LEU A 165 5.87 0.61 -24.62
C LEU A 165 7.41 0.65 -24.57
N PRO A 166 8.15 -0.26 -25.24
CA PRO A 166 9.61 -0.29 -25.14
C PRO A 166 10.30 1.02 -25.56
N LYS A 167 9.65 1.85 -26.40
CA LYS A 167 10.18 3.16 -26.82
C LYS A 167 10.25 4.18 -25.68
N TYR A 168 9.45 3.98 -24.64
CA TYR A 168 9.33 4.84 -23.46
C TYR A 168 10.05 4.24 -22.24
N PHE A 169 11.01 3.33 -22.46
CA PHE A 169 11.77 2.77 -21.37
C PHE A 169 12.63 3.86 -20.71
N THR A 170 12.33 4.15 -19.44
CA THR A 170 13.09 5.09 -18.62
C THR A 170 13.50 4.44 -17.32
N PHE A 171 14.75 4.63 -16.93
CA PHE A 171 15.20 4.22 -15.59
C PHE A 171 14.75 5.27 -14.57
N GLY A 172 13.66 4.96 -13.85
CA GLY A 172 13.08 5.82 -12.83
C GLY A 172 12.64 5.03 -11.61
N ILE A 173 12.82 5.61 -10.42
CA ILE A 173 12.26 5.07 -9.18
C ILE A 173 11.03 5.87 -8.83
N SER A 174 9.89 5.19 -8.67
CA SER A 174 8.66 5.82 -8.24
C SER A 174 8.75 6.20 -6.77
N THR A 175 8.51 7.48 -6.48
CA THR A 175 8.47 8.00 -5.10
C THR A 175 7.40 7.34 -4.25
N ARG A 176 6.36 6.76 -4.86
CA ARG A 176 5.27 6.02 -4.17
C ARG A 176 5.82 4.82 -3.37
N PHE A 177 6.87 4.17 -3.86
CA PHE A 177 7.49 3.05 -3.14
C PHE A 177 8.20 3.48 -1.86
N LEU A 178 8.55 4.77 -1.69
CA LEU A 178 9.12 5.26 -0.43
C LEU A 178 8.16 5.09 0.75
N TYR A 179 6.84 5.09 0.50
CA TYR A 179 5.86 4.83 1.55
C TYR A 179 5.90 3.38 2.07
N LEU A 180 6.55 2.46 1.35
CA LEU A 180 6.79 1.09 1.81
C LEU A 180 7.76 1.05 2.99
N ILE A 181 8.61 2.06 3.18
CA ILE A 181 9.61 2.07 4.26
C ILE A 181 8.93 2.02 5.64
N PRO A 182 8.00 2.92 6.01
CA PRO A 182 7.20 2.78 7.24
C PRO A 182 6.52 1.42 7.38
N ALA A 183 6.00 0.88 6.28
CA ALA A 183 5.35 -0.42 6.26
C ALA A 183 6.33 -1.55 6.66
N LEU A 184 7.53 -1.54 6.08
CA LEU A 184 8.60 -2.49 6.38
C LEU A 184 9.05 -2.42 7.84
N LEU A 185 9.14 -1.21 8.41
CA LEU A 185 9.45 -1.03 9.84
C LEU A 185 8.38 -1.62 10.75
N LEU A 186 7.10 -1.52 10.38
CA LEU A 186 6.01 -2.11 11.16
C LEU A 186 6.00 -3.64 11.08
N CYS A 187 6.38 -4.21 9.93
CA CYS A 187 6.48 -5.65 9.72
C CYS A 187 7.51 -6.35 10.63
N THR A 188 8.57 -5.65 11.02
CA THR A 188 9.64 -6.23 11.85
C THR A 188 9.37 -6.20 13.34
N GLN A 189 8.40 -5.42 13.81
CA GLN A 189 8.06 -5.27 15.23
C GLN A 189 7.38 -6.51 15.87
N THR A 190 7.61 -7.74 15.38
CA THR A 190 7.03 -9.01 15.87
C THR A 190 7.88 -9.69 16.94
N GLU A 191 7.33 -10.71 17.62
CA GLU A 191 8.10 -11.49 18.61
C GLU A 191 9.35 -12.12 17.98
N ASN A 192 9.20 -12.67 16.76
CA ASN A 192 10.26 -13.25 15.95
C ASN A 192 10.50 -12.40 14.70
N LEU A 193 11.73 -12.41 14.17
CA LEU A 193 12.04 -11.75 12.90
C LEU A 193 11.19 -12.34 11.76
N PRO A 194 10.61 -11.50 10.89
CA PRO A 194 9.82 -11.96 9.75
C PRO A 194 10.71 -12.75 8.78
N THR A 195 10.12 -13.74 8.09
CA THR A 195 10.88 -14.47 7.08
C THR A 195 11.15 -13.57 5.88
N THR A 196 12.40 -13.55 5.43
CA THR A 196 12.84 -12.78 4.26
C THR A 196 11.98 -13.09 3.04
N LYS A 197 11.72 -14.38 2.81
CA LYS A 197 10.90 -14.88 1.70
C LYS A 197 9.50 -14.28 1.67
N HIS A 198 8.78 -14.23 2.80
CA HIS A 198 7.40 -13.73 2.80
C HIS A 198 7.34 -12.22 2.57
N CYS A 199 8.26 -11.46 3.16
CA CYS A 199 8.28 -10.01 2.95
C CYS A 199 8.67 -9.66 1.50
N THR A 200 9.71 -10.27 0.94
CA THR A 200 10.13 -9.98 -0.44
C THR A 200 9.08 -10.41 -1.45
N THR A 201 8.45 -11.58 -1.27
CA THR A 201 7.34 -12.01 -2.13
C THR A 201 6.14 -11.07 -2.03
N GLY A 202 5.83 -10.55 -0.84
CA GLY A 202 4.81 -9.53 -0.66
C GLY A 202 5.07 -8.26 -1.47
N VAL A 203 6.30 -7.74 -1.44
CA VAL A 203 6.72 -6.58 -2.23
C VAL A 203 6.62 -6.86 -3.73
N ILE A 204 7.10 -8.03 -4.17
CA ILE A 204 7.02 -8.43 -5.58
C ILE A 204 5.56 -8.53 -6.04
N ILE A 205 4.70 -9.19 -5.27
CA ILE A 205 3.28 -9.35 -5.61
C ILE A 205 2.56 -8.00 -5.65
N GLY A 206 2.76 -7.14 -4.63
CA GLY A 206 2.15 -5.81 -4.60
C GLY A 206 2.64 -4.89 -5.71
N GLY A 207 3.95 -4.92 -5.97
CA GLY A 207 4.57 -4.11 -7.02
C GLY A 207 4.17 -4.57 -8.43
N LEU A 208 4.19 -5.88 -8.70
CA LEU A 208 3.65 -6.44 -9.94
C LEU A 208 2.16 -6.14 -10.10
N GLY A 209 1.39 -6.21 -9.01
CA GLY A 209 -0.02 -5.83 -9.03
C GLY A 209 -0.24 -4.37 -9.43
N LEU A 210 0.55 -3.44 -8.89
CA LEU A 210 0.53 -2.03 -9.32
C LEU A 210 0.92 -1.86 -10.79
N THR A 211 2.00 -2.52 -11.23
CA THR A 211 2.42 -2.48 -12.63
C THR A 211 1.30 -3.00 -13.54
N LEU A 212 0.66 -4.11 -13.19
CA LEU A 212 -0.42 -4.69 -13.98
C LEU A 212 -1.65 -3.78 -14.02
N ILE A 213 -2.02 -3.14 -12.90
CA ILE A 213 -3.10 -2.14 -12.87
C ILE A 213 -2.77 -0.98 -13.82
N ALA A 214 -1.56 -0.43 -13.75
CA ALA A 214 -1.12 0.68 -14.60
C ALA A 214 -1.07 0.27 -16.09
N LEU A 215 -0.51 -0.91 -16.36
CA LEU A 215 -0.43 -1.49 -17.69
C LEU A 215 -1.83 -1.70 -18.28
N ARG A 216 -2.76 -2.27 -17.52
CA ARG A 216 -4.16 -2.44 -17.93
C ARG A 216 -4.77 -1.10 -18.35
N ALA A 217 -4.63 -0.09 -17.50
CA ALA A 217 -5.17 1.23 -17.77
C ALA A 217 -4.61 1.83 -19.06
N TYR A 218 -3.30 1.74 -19.26
CA TYR A 218 -2.65 2.21 -20.48
C TYR A 218 -3.07 1.42 -21.73
N LEU A 219 -3.18 0.09 -21.65
CA LEU A 219 -3.58 -0.74 -22.79
C LEU A 219 -5.03 -0.53 -23.22
N VAL A 220 -5.91 -0.14 -22.29
CA VAL A 220 -7.33 0.11 -22.56
C VAL A 220 -7.58 1.56 -23.01
N LEU A 221 -6.94 2.54 -22.35
CA LEU A 221 -7.22 3.96 -22.57
C LEU A 221 -6.16 4.71 -23.40
N GLY A 222 -4.97 4.11 -23.59
CA GLY A 222 -3.86 4.73 -24.29
C GLY A 222 -3.47 6.10 -23.73
N LEU A 223 -3.26 7.05 -24.62
CA LEU A 223 -2.90 8.43 -24.29
C LEU A 223 -4.00 9.20 -23.54
N ALA A 224 -5.25 8.72 -23.54
CA ALA A 224 -6.32 9.35 -22.78
C ALA A 224 -6.11 9.24 -21.26
N CYS A 225 -5.25 8.31 -20.81
CA CYS A 225 -4.84 8.16 -19.42
C CYS A 225 -4.42 9.47 -18.75
N SER A 226 -3.64 10.31 -19.45
CA SER A 226 -3.10 11.55 -18.88
C SER A 226 -4.15 12.65 -18.68
N LYS A 227 -5.33 12.51 -19.30
CA LYS A 227 -6.43 13.48 -19.23
C LYS A 227 -7.45 13.13 -18.13
N LEU A 228 -7.39 11.91 -17.59
CA LEU A 228 -8.35 11.42 -16.62
C LEU A 228 -7.81 11.57 -15.19
N PRO A 229 -8.65 12.01 -14.24
CA PRO A 229 -8.20 12.16 -12.85
C PRO A 229 -7.90 10.82 -12.17
N TYR A 230 -8.56 9.75 -12.61
CA TYR A 230 -8.41 8.38 -12.09
C TYR A 230 -8.42 7.38 -13.25
N PRO A 231 -7.31 7.22 -14.00
CA PRO A 231 -7.28 6.40 -15.20
C PRO A 231 -7.46 4.91 -14.90
N CYS A 232 -6.87 4.40 -13.81
CA CYS A 232 -7.05 3.01 -13.37
C CYS A 232 -8.49 2.68 -12.97
N PHE A 233 -9.22 3.64 -12.41
CA PHE A 233 -10.64 3.51 -12.12
C PHE A 233 -11.47 3.53 -13.42
N SER A 234 -11.21 4.51 -14.27
CA SER A 234 -11.94 4.69 -15.54
C SER A 234 -11.76 3.50 -16.48
N ALA A 235 -10.54 2.96 -16.59
CA ALA A 235 -10.26 1.77 -17.38
C ALA A 235 -10.97 0.52 -16.84
N ALA A 236 -11.37 0.50 -15.56
CA ALA A 236 -12.11 -0.62 -14.99
C ALA A 236 -13.61 -0.54 -15.32
N GLY A 237 -14.09 0.60 -15.81
CA GLY A 237 -15.47 0.80 -16.25
C GLY A 237 -15.66 0.67 -17.76
N VAL A 238 -14.58 0.46 -18.53
CA VAL A 238 -14.67 0.27 -19.99
C VAL A 238 -15.30 -1.07 -20.34
N PHE A 239 -15.08 -2.10 -19.52
CA PHE A 239 -15.67 -3.41 -19.76
C PHE A 239 -17.09 -3.48 -19.18
N SER A 240 -18.05 -3.89 -20.01
CA SER A 240 -19.40 -4.25 -19.57
C SER A 240 -19.63 -5.73 -19.86
N VAL A 241 -19.61 -6.58 -18.82
CA VAL A 241 -19.97 -7.99 -18.99
C VAL A 241 -21.47 -8.14 -18.79
N GLY A 242 -22.21 -7.86 -19.87
CA GLY A 242 -23.68 -7.85 -19.88
C GLY A 242 -24.28 -6.92 -18.81
N ASP A 243 -25.50 -7.25 -18.36
CA ASP A 243 -26.20 -6.49 -17.31
C ASP A 243 -25.69 -6.78 -15.88
N PHE A 244 -24.88 -7.82 -15.70
CA PHE A 244 -24.43 -8.27 -14.37
C PHE A 244 -23.25 -7.43 -13.83
N LEU A 245 -22.36 -6.96 -14.70
CA LEU A 245 -21.19 -6.14 -14.33
C LEU A 245 -21.21 -4.79 -15.05
N GLN A 246 -22.35 -4.08 -14.97
CA GLN A 246 -22.47 -2.73 -15.53
C GLN A 246 -21.55 -1.70 -14.85
N ARG A 247 -21.00 -2.00 -13.66
CA ARG A 247 -20.12 -1.12 -12.87
C ARG A 247 -18.88 -1.84 -12.32
N GLY A 248 -18.08 -2.42 -13.22
CA GLY A 248 -16.83 -3.11 -12.86
C GLY A 248 -15.85 -2.22 -12.09
N GLU A 249 -15.86 -0.91 -12.37
CA GLU A 249 -15.05 0.09 -11.69
C GLU A 249 -15.37 0.23 -10.21
N VAL A 250 -16.62 0.00 -9.80
CA VAL A 250 -17.03 0.07 -8.39
C VAL A 250 -16.45 -1.09 -7.61
N ILE A 251 -16.49 -2.31 -8.15
CA ILE A 251 -15.90 -3.50 -7.51
C ILE A 251 -14.38 -3.33 -7.39
N PHE A 252 -13.73 -2.86 -8.46
CA PHE A 252 -12.31 -2.54 -8.45
C PHE A 252 -11.99 -1.48 -7.39
N ALA A 253 -12.72 -0.36 -7.36
CA ALA A 253 -12.52 0.69 -6.38
C ALA A 253 -12.73 0.20 -4.94
N CYS A 254 -13.81 -0.52 -4.65
CA CYS A 254 -14.07 -1.08 -3.33
C CYS A 254 -12.90 -1.93 -2.83
N SER A 255 -12.28 -2.74 -3.69
CA SER A 255 -11.11 -3.54 -3.31
C SER A 255 -9.93 -2.67 -2.91
N ILE A 256 -9.58 -1.65 -3.70
CA ILE A 256 -8.44 -0.77 -3.41
C ILE A 256 -8.72 0.12 -2.18
N VAL A 257 -9.98 0.53 -1.97
CA VAL A 257 -10.43 1.25 -0.78
C VAL A 257 -10.26 0.41 0.50
N LEU A 258 -10.51 -0.90 0.44
CA LEU A 258 -10.20 -1.80 1.56
C LEU A 258 -8.69 -1.87 1.82
N CYS A 259 -7.91 -1.98 0.74
CA CYS A 259 -6.45 -1.93 0.81
C CYS A 259 -5.97 -0.59 1.48
N GLU A 260 -6.62 0.54 1.19
CA GLU A 260 -6.39 1.86 1.84
C GLU A 260 -6.78 1.93 3.33
N ALA A 261 -7.93 1.35 3.69
CA ALA A 261 -8.40 1.31 5.07
C ALA A 261 -7.42 0.52 5.95
N VAL A 262 -6.90 -0.60 5.42
CA VAL A 262 -5.86 -1.41 6.05
C VAL A 262 -4.59 -0.57 6.20
N ARG A 263 -4.09 0.04 5.12
CA ARG A 263 -2.90 0.92 5.14
C ARG A 263 -2.99 2.01 6.21
N SER A 264 -4.12 2.71 6.26
CA SER A 264 -4.38 3.79 7.22
C SER A 264 -4.38 3.30 8.67
N SER A 265 -5.01 2.16 8.93
CA SER A 265 -5.04 1.52 10.26
C SER A 265 -3.64 1.16 10.76
N LEU A 266 -2.78 0.71 9.84
CA LEU A 266 -1.41 0.29 10.12
C LEU A 266 -0.49 1.48 10.38
N MET A 267 -0.60 2.54 9.58
CA MET A 267 0.14 3.78 9.81
C MET A 267 -0.21 4.41 11.15
N LEU A 268 -1.49 4.39 11.55
CA LEU A 268 -1.88 4.82 12.88
C LEU A 268 -1.26 3.94 13.98
N THR A 269 -1.25 2.62 13.79
CA THR A 269 -0.63 1.69 14.74
C THR A 269 0.86 1.97 14.90
N LEU A 270 1.59 2.18 13.80
CA LEU A 270 3.00 2.53 13.81
C LEU A 270 3.26 3.89 14.47
N ALA A 271 2.44 4.90 14.18
CA ALA A 271 2.56 6.21 14.81
C ALA A 271 2.43 6.11 16.33
N ILE A 272 1.42 5.37 16.82
CA ILE A 272 1.19 5.16 18.26
C ILE A 272 2.37 4.42 18.90
N THR A 273 2.91 3.37 18.28
CA THR A 273 4.06 2.63 18.84
C THR A 273 5.31 3.50 18.88
N CYS A 274 5.64 4.17 17.77
CA CYS A 274 6.79 5.07 17.69
C CYS A 274 6.74 6.21 18.71
N PHE A 275 5.61 6.90 18.85
CA PHE A 275 5.48 8.01 19.81
C PHE A 275 5.57 7.53 21.27
N ARG A 276 5.01 6.36 21.59
CA ARG A 276 5.14 5.77 22.94
C ARG A 276 6.57 5.39 23.30
N SER A 277 7.35 4.97 22.31
CA SER A 277 8.74 4.58 22.51
C SER A 277 9.67 5.80 22.55
N ALA A 278 9.37 6.85 21.78
CA ALA A 278 10.10 8.11 21.80
C ALA A 278 9.83 8.96 23.06
N ILE A 279 8.57 9.00 23.54
CA ILE A 279 8.13 9.88 24.63
C ILE A 279 7.72 9.03 25.86
N PRO A 280 8.58 8.93 26.89
CA PRO A 280 8.31 8.09 28.07
C PRO A 280 7.01 8.43 28.80
N ALA A 281 6.58 9.70 28.78
CA ALA A 281 5.33 10.15 29.40
C ALA A 281 4.09 9.47 28.80
N LEU A 282 4.12 9.09 27.52
CA LEU A 282 3.00 8.43 26.83
C LEU A 282 2.85 6.95 27.20
N ARG A 283 3.82 6.33 27.88
CA ARG A 283 3.73 4.92 28.34
C ARG A 283 2.70 4.71 29.44
N LYS A 284 2.31 5.76 30.18
CA LYS A 284 1.37 5.68 31.31
C LYS A 284 -0.10 5.48 30.88
N PHE A 285 -0.44 5.73 29.62
CA PHE A 285 -1.79 5.48 29.08
C PHE A 285 -1.95 4.01 28.65
N LYS A 286 -1.94 3.11 29.64
CA LYS A 286 -2.32 1.70 29.47
C LYS A 286 -3.77 1.56 29.95
N ARG A 287 -4.73 1.61 29.03
CA ARG A 287 -6.11 1.13 29.23
C ARG A 287 -6.51 0.36 27.99
#